data_AF-A0A970BIX8-F1
#
_entry.id   AF-A0A970BIX8-F1
#
_cell.length_a   1.000
_cell.length_b   1.000
_cell.length_c   1.000
_cell.angle_alpha   90.00
_cell.angle_beta   90.00
_cell.angle_gamma   90.00
#
_symmetry.space_group_name_H-M   'P 1'
#
loop_
_entity.id
_entity.type
_entity.pdbx_description
1 polymer ?
#
loop_
_entity_poly.entity_id
_entity_poly.type
_entity_poly.pdbx_seq_one_letter_code
_entity_poly.pdbx_strand_id
1 'polypeptide(L)'
;MGLLLAPVFHFHQKNVRNFPIKGIWLRILDLAIWLAAIPLVFWVLLRTNQGEVRFYLFLGLLVGAGLYFFYLASRFNYSLESMSVLVGKAVCRMGLLLSVPKRWLINRFTPPSPPPAA
;
A
#
# COMPACT_ATOMS: atom_id res chain seq x y z
N MET A 1 -20.14 -0.04 -7.87
CA MET A 1 -18.76 0.49 -7.90
C MET A 1 -18.27 0.91 -6.51
N GLY A 2 -18.94 1.82 -5.79
CA GLY A 2 -18.50 2.27 -4.44
C GLY A 2 -18.28 1.14 -3.43
N LEU A 3 -19.18 0.15 -3.40
CA LEU A 3 -19.07 -1.01 -2.50
C LEU A 3 -17.88 -1.94 -2.82
N LEU A 4 -17.40 -1.94 -4.07
CA LEU A 4 -16.19 -2.68 -4.47
C LEU A 4 -14.91 -1.90 -4.16
N LEU A 5 -14.98 -0.57 -4.32
CA LEU A 5 -13.82 0.31 -4.14
C LEU A 5 -13.52 0.58 -2.66
N ALA A 6 -14.53 0.61 -1.81
CA ALA A 6 -14.37 0.86 -0.38
C ALA A 6 -13.53 -0.20 0.36
N PRO A 7 -13.64 -1.52 0.08
CA PRO A 7 -12.69 -2.53 0.57
C PRO A 7 -11.24 -2.26 0.14
N VAL A 8 -11.02 -1.83 -1.11
CA VAL A 8 -9.68 -1.53 -1.63
C VAL A 8 -9.08 -0.34 -0.88
N PHE A 9 -9.86 0.73 -0.67
CA PHE A 9 -9.41 1.87 0.13
C PHE A 9 -9.16 1.50 1.59
N HIS A 10 -10.03 0.71 2.20
CA HIS A 10 -9.84 0.24 3.57
C HIS A 10 -8.56 -0.61 3.71
N PHE A 11 -8.29 -1.47 2.73
CA PHE A 11 -7.04 -2.22 2.66
C PHE A 11 -5.83 -1.30 2.50
N HIS A 12 -5.89 -0.33 1.60
CA HIS A 12 -4.83 0.67 1.40
C HIS A 12 -4.51 1.42 2.70
N GLN A 13 -5.52 1.91 3.42
CA GLN A 13 -5.35 2.59 4.72
C GLN A 13 -4.63 1.70 5.74
N LYS A 14 -5.02 0.42 5.83
CA LYS A 14 -4.33 -0.54 6.72
C LYS A 14 -2.89 -0.77 6.30
N ASN A 15 -2.60 -0.88 5.01
CA ASN A 15 -1.23 -1.02 4.51
C ASN A 15 -0.39 0.21 4.85
N VAL A 16 -0.88 1.43 4.59
CA VAL A 16 -0.15 2.67 4.94
C VAL A 16 0.16 2.73 6.44
N ARG A 17 -0.77 2.27 7.29
CA ARG A 17 -0.57 2.23 8.75
C ARG A 17 0.46 1.18 9.18
N ASN A 18 0.40 -0.01 8.60
CA ASN A 18 1.17 -1.18 9.03
C ASN A 18 2.47 -1.37 8.24
N PHE A 19 2.75 -0.51 7.26
CA PHE A 19 3.91 -0.65 6.40
C PHE A 19 5.22 -0.51 7.20
N PRO A 20 6.23 -1.35 6.93
CA PRO A 20 7.50 -1.29 7.64
C PRO A 20 8.33 -0.05 7.27
N ILE A 21 8.09 0.53 6.09
CA ILE A 21 8.78 1.71 5.58
C ILE A 21 8.00 2.95 6.01
N LYS A 22 8.66 3.91 6.65
CA LYS A 22 8.06 5.16 7.15
C LYS A 22 8.75 6.39 6.58
N GLY A 23 8.17 7.56 6.81
CA GLY A 23 8.75 8.85 6.42
C GLY A 23 8.62 9.14 4.92
N ILE A 24 9.67 9.68 4.31
CA ILE A 24 9.64 10.12 2.90
C ILE A 24 9.32 8.99 1.92
N TRP A 25 9.86 7.79 2.17
CA TRP A 25 9.66 6.63 1.30
C TRP A 25 8.22 6.14 1.29
N LEU A 26 7.52 6.20 2.43
CA LEU A 26 6.10 5.87 2.49
C LEU A 26 5.28 6.87 1.66
N ARG A 27 5.61 8.16 1.74
CA ARG A 27 4.94 9.21 0.95
C ARG A 27 5.17 9.04 -0.56
N ILE A 28 6.40 8.68 -0.96
CA ILE A 28 6.71 8.40 -2.37
C ILE A 28 5.91 7.20 -2.87
N LEU A 29 5.83 6.13 -2.08
CA LEU A 29 5.04 4.95 -2.44
C LEU A 29 3.54 5.25 -2.53
N ASP A 30 3.01 5.99 -1.56
CA ASP A 30 1.62 6.46 -1.54
C ASP A 30 1.30 7.30 -2.79
N LEU A 31 2.19 8.26 -3.10
CA LEU A 31 2.07 9.06 -4.32
C LEU A 31 2.10 8.18 -5.58
N ALA A 32 2.99 7.20 -5.66
CA ALA A 32 3.08 6.30 -6.81
C ALA A 32 1.80 5.46 -6.99
N ILE A 33 1.20 4.99 -5.89
CA ILE A 33 -0.08 4.28 -5.93
C ILE A 33 -1.18 5.18 -6.49
N TRP A 34 -1.27 6.42 -6.02
CA TRP A 34 -2.25 7.38 -6.52
C TRP A 34 -2.02 7.76 -7.99
N LEU A 35 -0.76 7.94 -8.38
CA LEU A 35 -0.38 8.25 -9.75
C LEU A 35 -0.72 7.11 -10.72
N ALA A 36 -0.77 5.86 -10.24
CA ALA A 36 -1.26 4.71 -11.00
C ALA A 36 -2.80 4.59 -10.95
N ALA A 37 -3.43 4.89 -9.80
CA ALA A 37 -4.86 4.75 -9.61
C ALA A 37 -5.67 5.78 -10.43
N ILE A 38 -5.22 7.03 -10.49
CA ILE A 38 -5.89 8.10 -11.24
C ILE A 38 -6.08 7.74 -12.73
N PRO A 39 -5.03 7.41 -13.51
CA PRO A 39 -5.19 7.05 -14.92
C PRO A 39 -6.01 5.77 -15.09
N LEU A 40 -5.92 4.81 -14.16
CA LEU A 40 -6.77 3.61 -14.18
C LEU A 40 -8.26 3.97 -14.05
N VAL A 41 -8.61 4.84 -13.10
CA VAL A 41 -9.99 5.31 -12.91
C VAL A 41 -10.47 6.08 -14.14
N PHE A 42 -9.64 6.97 -14.70
CA PHE A 42 -9.95 7.67 -15.94
C PHE A 42 -10.15 6.72 -17.12
N TRP A 43 -9.31 5.69 -17.25
CA TRP A 43 -9.44 4.69 -18.30
C TRP A 43 -10.76 3.93 -18.21
N VAL A 44 -11.15 3.51 -17.00
CA VAL A 44 -12.47 2.89 -16.76
C VAL A 44 -13.59 3.86 -17.13
N LEU A 45 -13.53 5.11 -16.67
CA LEU A 45 -14.51 6.14 -17.02
C LEU A 45 -14.63 6.37 -18.52
N LEU A 46 -13.50 6.37 -19.23
CA LEU A 46 -13.45 6.53 -20.69
C LEU A 46 -14.10 5.35 -21.40
N ARG A 47 -13.87 4.12 -20.93
CA ARG A 47 -14.44 2.90 -21.51
C ARG A 47 -15.93 2.72 -21.21
N THR A 48 -16.40 3.14 -20.03
CA THR A 48 -17.78 2.90 -19.61
C THR A 48 -18.71 4.07 -19.90
N ASN A 49 -18.20 5.32 -19.86
CA ASN A 49 -19.01 6.54 -19.95
C ASN A 49 -18.42 7.58 -20.91
N GLN A 50 -17.54 7.19 -21.85
CA GLN A 50 -16.86 8.12 -22.77
C GLN A 50 -16.10 9.26 -22.07
N GLY A 51 -15.74 9.08 -20.80
CA GLY A 51 -15.04 10.09 -20.00
C GLY A 51 -15.96 11.15 -19.40
N GLU A 52 -17.27 11.01 -19.54
CA GLU A 52 -18.23 11.92 -18.93
C GLU A 52 -18.31 11.68 -17.42
N VAL A 53 -17.92 12.70 -16.66
CA VAL A 53 -17.95 12.68 -15.20
C VAL A 53 -19.37 13.02 -14.73
N ARG A 54 -20.20 11.99 -14.54
CA ARG A 54 -21.62 12.14 -14.19
C ARG A 54 -21.85 12.16 -12.68
N PHE A 55 -22.75 13.03 -12.22
CA PHE A 55 -23.02 13.22 -10.79
C PHE A 55 -23.41 11.92 -10.05
N TYR A 56 -24.22 11.06 -10.67
CA TYR A 56 -24.66 9.81 -10.06
C TYR A 56 -23.52 8.81 -9.80
N LEU A 57 -22.37 8.92 -10.49
CA LEU A 57 -21.20 8.11 -10.18
C LEU A 57 -20.70 8.42 -8.78
N PHE A 58 -20.59 9.72 -8.44
CA PHE A 58 -20.19 10.15 -7.09
C PHE A 58 -21.22 9.73 -6.05
N LEU A 59 -22.51 9.85 -6.35
CA LEU A 59 -23.57 9.42 -5.45
C LEU A 59 -23.49 7.92 -5.18
N GLY A 60 -23.34 7.09 -6.21
CA GLY A 60 -23.17 5.64 -6.06
C GLY A 60 -21.86 5.24 -5.37
N LEU A 61 -20.81 6.06 -5.49
CA LEU A 61 -19.55 5.88 -4.78
C LEU A 61 -19.71 6.17 -3.29
N LEU A 62 -20.34 7.31 -2.96
CA LEU A 62 -20.61 7.73 -1.58
C LEU A 62 -21.56 6.76 -0.87
N VAL A 63 -22.71 6.44 -1.49
CA VAL A 63 -23.68 5.52 -0.90
C VAL A 63 -23.09 4.12 -0.76
N GLY A 64 -22.40 3.62 -1.80
CA GLY A 64 -21.76 2.30 -1.77
C GLY A 64 -20.64 2.21 -0.73
N ALA A 65 -19.83 3.26 -0.58
CA ALA A 65 -18.80 3.33 0.45
C ALA A 65 -19.41 3.43 1.85
N GLY A 66 -20.44 4.26 2.04
CA GLY A 66 -21.20 4.37 3.29
C GLY A 66 -21.74 3.01 3.71
N LEU A 67 -22.47 2.33 2.83
CA LEU A 67 -22.98 0.97 3.08
C LEU A 67 -21.88 -0.02 3.46
N TYR A 68 -20.73 0.03 2.78
CA TYR A 68 -19.59 -0.82 3.14
C TYR A 68 -19.09 -0.53 4.56
N PHE A 69 -18.87 0.74 4.91
CA PHE A 69 -18.32 1.09 6.22
C PHE A 69 -19.31 0.85 7.37
N PHE A 70 -20.61 1.06 7.15
CA PHE A 70 -21.62 0.80 8.17
C PHE A 70 -21.86 -0.69 8.42
N TYR A 71 -21.92 -1.51 7.38
CA TYR A 71 -22.38 -2.90 7.53
C TYR A 71 -21.29 -3.96 7.33
N LEU A 72 -20.33 -3.72 6.44
CA LEU A 72 -19.38 -4.75 6.00
C LEU A 72 -17.98 -4.59 6.61
N ALA A 73 -17.55 -3.36 6.95
CA ALA A 73 -16.19 -3.10 7.39
C ALA A 73 -15.80 -3.90 8.66
N SER A 74 -16.72 -4.09 9.60
CA SER A 74 -16.49 -4.92 10.80
C SER A 74 -16.18 -6.38 10.44
N ARG A 75 -16.87 -6.94 9.44
CA ARG A 75 -16.66 -8.32 8.97
C ARG A 75 -15.33 -8.49 8.24
N PHE A 76 -14.98 -7.54 7.38
CA PHE A 76 -13.74 -7.59 6.61
C PHE A 76 -12.51 -7.15 7.40
N ASN A 77 -12.69 -6.48 8.54
CA ASN A 77 -11.61 -5.88 9.30
C ASN A 77 -10.47 -6.85 9.64
N TYR A 78 -10.81 -8.03 10.18
CA TYR A 78 -9.82 -9.04 10.56
C TYR A 78 -9.06 -9.59 9.34
N SER A 79 -9.77 -9.90 8.26
CA SER A 79 -9.17 -10.42 7.03
C SER A 79 -8.22 -9.39 6.41
N LEU A 80 -8.67 -8.14 6.28
CA LEU A 80 -7.86 -7.07 5.70
C LEU A 80 -6.64 -6.72 6.57
N GLU A 81 -6.77 -6.79 7.90
CA GLU A 81 -5.63 -6.61 8.80
C GLU A 81 -4.58 -7.70 8.57
N SER A 82 -5.00 -8.96 8.55
CA SER A 82 -4.11 -10.11 8.35
C SER A 82 -3.37 -10.03 7.02
N MET A 83 -4.08 -9.66 5.95
CA MET A 83 -3.47 -9.44 4.63
C MET A 83 -2.47 -8.29 4.66
N SER A 84 -2.76 -7.17 5.34
CA SER A 84 -1.85 -6.02 5.42
C SER A 84 -0.55 -6.37 6.16
N VAL A 85 -0.63 -7.16 7.23
CA VAL A 85 0.54 -7.65 7.97
C VAL A 85 1.38 -8.59 7.09
N LEU A 86 0.73 -9.44 6.31
CA LEU A 86 1.43 -10.34 5.38
C LEU A 86 2.18 -9.56 4.30
N VAL A 87 1.55 -8.54 3.72
CA VAL A 87 2.22 -7.62 2.78
C VAL A 87 3.41 -6.93 3.43
N GLY A 88 3.24 -6.37 4.63
CA GLY A 88 4.34 -5.73 5.37
C GLY A 88 5.52 -6.68 5.63
N LYS A 89 5.25 -7.93 6.03
CA LYS A 89 6.27 -8.97 6.22
C LYS A 89 6.98 -9.32 4.91
N ALA A 90 6.25 -9.45 3.81
CA ALA A 90 6.82 -9.73 2.49
C ALA A 90 7.76 -8.60 2.02
N VAL A 91 7.33 -7.34 2.18
CA VAL A 91 8.14 -6.16 1.88
C VAL A 91 9.41 -6.13 2.72
N CYS A 92 9.30 -6.40 4.03
CA CYS A 92 10.47 -6.49 4.92
C CYS A 92 11.45 -7.58 4.48
N ARG A 93 10.96 -8.79 4.17
CA ARG A 93 11.81 -9.88 3.68
C ARG A 93 12.52 -9.50 2.38
N MET A 94 11.80 -8.89 1.45
CA MET A 94 12.37 -8.46 0.17
C MET A 94 13.42 -7.37 0.37
N GLY A 95 13.17 -6.38 1.23
CA GLY A 95 14.16 -5.37 1.60
C GLY A 95 15.41 -5.96 2.26
N LEU A 96 15.24 -6.97 3.13
CA LEU A 96 16.36 -7.69 3.73
C LEU A 96 17.17 -8.42 2.67
N LEU A 97 16.53 -9.18 1.77
CA LEU A 97 17.20 -9.90 0.69
C LEU A 97 18.02 -8.97 -0.20
N LEU A 98 17.48 -7.80 -0.56
CA LEU A 98 18.19 -6.78 -1.34
C LEU A 98 19.36 -6.16 -0.58
N SER A 99 19.34 -6.17 0.75
CA SER A 99 20.42 -5.64 1.60
C SER A 99 21.57 -6.62 1.84
N VAL A 100 21.36 -7.94 1.66
CA VAL A 100 22.37 -8.97 1.88
C VAL A 100 23.63 -8.77 1.02
N PRO A 101 23.55 -8.54 -0.32
CA PRO A 101 24.73 -8.33 -1.14
C PRO A 101 25.49 -7.07 -0.72
N LYS A 102 24.77 -6.01 -0.37
CA LYS A 102 25.36 -4.74 0.08
C LYS A 102 26.14 -4.92 1.39
N ARG A 103 25.58 -5.64 2.36
CA ARG A 103 26.24 -5.95 3.64
C ARG A 103 27.47 -6.84 3.44
N TRP A 104 27.38 -7.84 2.56
CA TRP A 104 28.51 -8.69 2.23
C TRP A 104 29.68 -7.92 1.60
N LEU A 105 29.38 -6.99 0.68
CA LEU A 105 30.39 -6.11 0.08
C LEU A 105 31.05 -5.21 1.13
N ILE A 106 30.28 -4.58 2.02
CA ILE A 106 30.85 -3.71 3.07
C ILE A 106 31.76 -4.51 4.01
N ASN A 107 31.31 -5.68 4.47
CA ASN A 107 32.08 -6.53 5.36
C ASN A 107 33.37 -7.09 4.72
N ARG A 108 33.41 -7.21 3.38
CA ARG A 108 34.61 -7.61 2.63
C ARG A 108 35.71 -6.55 2.68
N PHE A 109 35.37 -5.28 2.87
CA PHE A 109 36.32 -4.16 2.82
C PHE A 109 36.59 -3.51 4.18
N THR A 110 35.88 -3.89 5.26
CA THR A 110 36.23 -3.43 6.61
C THR A 110 37.36 -4.27 7.21
N PRO A 111 38.53 -3.67 7.53
CA PRO A 111 39.61 -4.39 8.20
C PRO A 111 39.19 -4.79 9.62
N PRO A 112 39.74 -5.90 10.16
CA PRO A 112 39.43 -6.36 11.52
C PRO A 112 39.86 -5.31 12.56
N SER A 113 39.09 -5.18 13.63
CA SER A 113 39.39 -4.27 14.73
C SER A 113 40.72 -4.66 15.39
N PRO A 114 41.61 -3.71 15.72
CA PRO A 114 42.87 -4.00 16.38
C PRO A 114 42.62 -4.64 17.76
N PRO A 115 43.52 -5.54 18.22
CA PRO A 115 43.37 -6.18 19.53
C PRO A 115 43.38 -5.15 20.67
N PRO A 116 42.65 -5.41 21.77
CA PRO A 116 42.62 -4.52 22.91
C PRO A 116 44.04 -4.37 23.49
N ALA A 117 44.43 -3.12 23.79
CA ALA A 117 45.71 -2.82 24.41
C ALA A 117 45.77 -3.51 25.79
N ALA A 118 46.76 -4.38 25.95
CA ALA A 118 47.06 -5.08 27.20
C ALA A 118 47.68 -4.13 28.23
#